data_AF-A0A8H4KWY5-F1
#
_entry.id   AF-A0A8H4KWY5-F1
#
_cell.length_a   1.000
_cell.length_b   1.000
_cell.length_c   1.000
_cell.angle_alpha   90.00
_cell.angle_beta   90.00
_cell.angle_gamma   90.00
#
_symmetry.space_group_name_H-M   'P 1'
#
loop_
_entity.id
_entity.type
_entity.pdbx_description
1 polymer ?
#
loop_
_entity_poly.entity_id
_entity_poly.type
_entity_poly.pdbx_seq_one_letter_code
_entity_poly.pdbx_strand_id
1 'polypeptide(L)'
;MSDSKATRNRKAQAILIETTGHLIMPCGYCEPRKLRCWAKEGHKNCAQCTRRGRKCDGKGVTLVEADKFAAEKRRLEKEEEVAETELINLQQQVNERLGRLMRLRRQKRHLQERAEEMLRRNVETLDELEALENEESFAAVEAQSLGAVDVIDWSSLGLEISDVLPSLDLGESSSGVVGRS
;
A
#
# COMPACT_ATOMS: atom_id res chain seq x y z
N MET A 1 -44.05 -48.31 44.05
CA MET A 1 -42.59 -48.53 44.14
C MET A 1 -42.06 -47.60 45.23
N SER A 2 -41.46 -48.13 46.29
CA SER A 2 -40.95 -47.34 47.42
C SER A 2 -39.65 -46.65 47.02
N ASP A 3 -39.53 -45.33 47.29
CA ASP A 3 -38.30 -44.59 47.04
C ASP A 3 -37.13 -45.15 47.88
N SER A 4 -35.97 -45.29 47.25
CA SER A 4 -34.74 -45.65 47.95
C SER A 4 -34.42 -44.65 49.07
N LYS A 5 -33.74 -45.09 50.14
CA LYS A 5 -33.31 -44.23 51.26
C LYS A 5 -32.53 -43.01 50.75
N ALA A 6 -31.66 -43.21 49.75
CA ALA A 6 -30.89 -42.13 49.12
C ALA A 6 -31.77 -41.10 48.40
N THR A 7 -32.81 -41.54 47.69
CA THR A 7 -33.77 -40.63 47.03
C THR A 7 -34.60 -39.85 48.04
N ARG A 8 -35.06 -40.48 49.13
CA ARG A 8 -35.76 -39.79 50.22
C ARG A 8 -34.89 -38.73 50.89
N ASN A 9 -33.63 -39.07 51.19
CA ASN A 9 -32.68 -38.12 51.78
C ASN A 9 -32.43 -36.91 50.86
N ARG A 10 -32.25 -37.11 49.55
CA ARG A 10 -32.08 -36.00 48.59
C ARG A 10 -33.31 -35.10 48.51
N LYS A 11 -34.52 -35.67 48.53
CA LYS A 11 -35.77 -34.89 48.52
C LYS A 11 -35.91 -34.07 49.80
N ALA A 12 -35.65 -34.66 50.97
CA ALA A 12 -35.67 -33.97 52.26
C ALA A 12 -34.63 -32.84 52.31
N GLN A 13 -33.40 -33.10 51.84
CA GLN A 13 -32.34 -32.09 51.76
C GLN A 13 -32.72 -30.94 50.82
N ALA A 14 -33.34 -31.24 49.67
CA ALA A 14 -33.80 -30.20 48.75
C ALA A 14 -34.88 -29.31 49.36
N ILE A 15 -35.83 -29.88 50.13
CA ILE A 15 -36.85 -29.12 50.86
C ILE A 15 -36.18 -28.22 51.90
N LEU A 16 -35.20 -28.73 52.64
CA LEU A 16 -34.46 -27.94 53.63
C LEU A 16 -33.73 -26.76 52.96
N ILE A 17 -33.09 -26.96 51.81
CA ILE A 17 -32.43 -25.88 51.05
C ILE A 17 -33.47 -24.87 50.53
N GLU A 18 -34.63 -25.32 50.06
CA GLU A 18 -35.69 -24.45 49.54
C GLU A 18 -36.36 -23.61 50.63
N THR A 19 -36.41 -24.11 51.87
CA THR A 19 -37.05 -23.41 53.01
C THR A 19 -36.10 -22.54 53.81
N THR A 20 -34.82 -22.92 53.92
CA THR A 20 -33.83 -22.22 54.76
C THR A 20 -32.69 -21.57 53.96
N GLY A 21 -32.68 -21.75 52.64
CA GLY A 21 -31.70 -21.14 51.75
C GLY A 21 -32.12 -19.75 51.27
N HIS A 22 -31.29 -19.18 50.40
CA HIS A 22 -31.54 -17.92 49.71
C HIS A 22 -31.60 -18.12 48.19
N LEU A 23 -32.31 -17.21 47.52
CA LEU A 23 -32.41 -17.20 46.08
C LEU A 23 -31.09 -16.71 45.48
N ILE A 24 -30.56 -17.47 44.53
CA ILE A 24 -29.34 -17.15 43.78
C ILE A 24 -29.64 -17.04 42.29
N MET A 25 -28.67 -16.52 41.53
CA MET A 25 -28.71 -16.60 40.08
C MET A 25 -28.94 -18.05 39.63
N PRO A 26 -29.83 -18.27 38.65
CA PRO A 26 -30.16 -19.61 38.22
C PRO A 26 -28.95 -20.29 37.61
N CYS A 27 -28.70 -21.54 38.01
CA CYS A 27 -27.68 -22.38 37.39
C CYS A 27 -28.10 -22.76 35.96
N GLY A 28 -27.17 -23.24 35.13
CA GLY A 28 -27.43 -23.61 33.73
C GLY A 28 -28.50 -24.69 33.57
N TYR A 29 -28.90 -25.39 34.64
CA TYR A 29 -30.08 -26.23 34.64
C TYR A 29 -31.40 -25.49 34.89
N CYS A 30 -31.40 -24.62 35.89
CA CYS A 30 -32.60 -23.95 36.38
C CYS A 30 -33.02 -22.82 35.43
N GLU A 31 -32.04 -22.13 34.83
CA GLU A 31 -32.24 -21.01 33.92
C GLU A 31 -33.12 -21.36 32.71
N PRO A 32 -32.77 -22.35 31.85
CA PRO A 32 -33.59 -22.69 30.69
C PRO A 32 -34.98 -23.24 31.06
N ARG A 33 -35.18 -23.65 32.32
CA ARG A 33 -36.44 -24.21 32.82
C ARG A 33 -37.24 -23.22 33.66
N LYS A 34 -36.77 -21.98 33.76
CA LYS A 34 -37.39 -20.91 34.55
C LYS A 34 -37.68 -21.35 36.00
N LEU A 35 -36.79 -22.16 36.57
CA LEU A 35 -36.91 -22.64 37.95
C LEU A 35 -36.17 -21.69 38.90
N ARG A 36 -36.74 -21.47 40.08
CA ARG A 36 -36.07 -20.74 41.16
C ARG A 36 -34.91 -21.57 41.71
N CYS A 37 -33.73 -20.99 41.71
CA CYS A 37 -32.50 -21.62 42.18
C CYS A 37 -32.24 -21.20 43.62
N TRP A 38 -32.56 -22.08 44.58
CA TRP A 38 -32.30 -21.85 46.00
C TRP A 38 -31.00 -22.52 46.41
N ALA A 39 -30.07 -21.78 47.00
CA ALA A 39 -28.85 -22.30 47.57
C ALA A 39 -28.81 -22.05 49.08
N LYS A 40 -28.05 -22.89 49.79
CA LYS A 40 -27.81 -22.74 51.21
C LYS A 40 -26.32 -22.84 51.47
N GLU A 41 -25.82 -22.01 52.38
CA GLU A 41 -24.42 -22.04 52.79
C GLU A 41 -24.01 -23.42 53.32
N GLY A 42 -22.77 -23.84 53.05
CA GLY A 42 -22.29 -25.20 53.34
C GLY A 42 -22.77 -26.29 52.38
N HIS A 43 -23.78 -26.04 51.53
CA HIS A 43 -24.23 -26.99 50.52
C HIS A 43 -23.67 -26.67 49.12
N LYS A 44 -23.21 -27.71 48.41
CA LYS A 44 -22.61 -27.55 47.08
C LYS A 44 -23.64 -27.34 45.96
N ASN A 45 -24.88 -27.79 46.16
CA ASN A 45 -25.90 -27.83 45.12
C ASN A 45 -27.14 -27.01 45.51
N CYS A 46 -27.80 -26.39 44.52
CA CYS A 46 -29.10 -25.77 44.73
C CYS A 46 -30.20 -26.82 45.00
N ALA A 47 -31.36 -26.40 45.52
CA ALA A 47 -32.48 -27.29 45.85
C ALA A 47 -32.90 -28.17 44.65
N GLN A 48 -33.02 -27.58 43.46
CA GLN A 48 -33.45 -28.27 42.24
C GLN A 48 -32.45 -29.30 41.73
N CYS A 49 -31.15 -29.00 41.83
CA CYS A 49 -30.07 -29.92 41.47
C CYS A 49 -29.90 -31.02 42.52
N THR A 50 -30.05 -30.70 43.81
CA THR A 50 -30.05 -31.65 44.93
C THR A 50 -31.16 -32.67 44.79
N ARG A 51 -32.39 -32.22 44.51
CA ARG A 51 -33.57 -33.09 44.32
C ARG A 51 -33.34 -34.13 43.21
N ARG A 52 -32.58 -33.77 42.17
CA ARG A 52 -32.25 -34.62 41.02
C ARG A 52 -30.94 -35.40 41.19
N GLY A 53 -30.13 -35.07 42.19
CA GLY A 53 -28.80 -35.64 42.42
C GLY A 53 -27.77 -35.31 41.36
N ARG A 54 -27.85 -34.12 40.75
CA ARG A 54 -26.88 -33.63 39.76
C ARG A 54 -25.96 -32.57 40.38
N LYS A 55 -24.79 -32.35 39.77
CA LYS A 55 -23.92 -31.23 40.11
C LYS A 55 -24.62 -29.90 39.75
N CYS A 56 -24.34 -28.88 40.56
CA CYS A 56 -24.85 -27.52 40.38
C CYS A 56 -23.68 -26.57 40.12
N ASP A 57 -23.84 -25.76 39.09
CA ASP A 57 -22.93 -24.73 38.60
C ASP A 57 -23.34 -23.32 39.04
N GLY A 58 -24.52 -23.15 39.65
CA GLY A 58 -25.07 -21.83 40.02
C GLY A 58 -24.41 -21.14 41.21
N LYS A 59 -23.17 -21.45 41.55
CA LYS A 59 -22.43 -20.58 42.47
C LYS A 59 -21.98 -19.40 41.64
N GLY A 60 -22.53 -18.21 41.93
CA GLY A 60 -22.13 -16.99 41.24
C GLY A 60 -20.62 -16.73 41.36
N VAL A 61 -20.15 -15.71 40.65
CA VAL A 61 -18.74 -15.29 40.69
C VAL A 61 -18.35 -14.95 42.13
N THR A 62 -17.25 -15.52 42.63
CA THR A 62 -16.72 -15.15 43.95
C THR A 62 -16.16 -13.74 43.93
N LEU A 63 -16.10 -13.05 45.08
CA LEU A 63 -15.52 -11.69 45.14
C LEU A 63 -14.08 -11.66 44.61
N VAL A 64 -13.28 -12.70 44.90
CA VAL A 64 -11.90 -12.81 44.42
C VAL A 64 -11.84 -12.95 42.90
N GLU A 65 -12.74 -13.74 42.29
CA GLU A 65 -12.82 -13.87 40.84
C GLU A 65 -13.31 -12.56 40.19
N ALA A 66 -14.25 -11.85 40.82
CA ALA A 66 -14.73 -10.57 40.36
C ALA A 66 -13.63 -9.49 40.41
N ASP A 67 -12.84 -9.45 41.48
CA ASP A 67 -11.70 -8.52 41.61
C ASP A 67 -10.63 -8.78 40.56
N LYS A 68 -10.29 -10.06 40.34
CA LYS A 68 -9.36 -10.47 39.26
C LYS A 68 -9.87 -10.04 37.89
N PHE A 69 -11.15 -10.27 37.62
CA PHE A 69 -11.77 -9.86 36.36
C PHE A 69 -11.75 -8.34 36.19
N ALA A 70 -12.07 -7.57 37.23
CA ALA A 70 -12.04 -6.12 37.20
C ALA A 70 -10.60 -5.57 37.00
N ALA A 71 -9.61 -6.17 37.65
CA ALA A 71 -8.21 -5.81 37.47
C ALA A 71 -7.74 -6.09 36.04
N GLU A 72 -8.09 -7.25 35.49
CA GLU A 72 -7.73 -7.62 34.13
C GLU A 72 -8.42 -6.73 33.09
N LYS A 73 -9.70 -6.40 33.29
CA LYS A 73 -10.42 -5.43 32.44
C LYS A 73 -9.71 -4.08 32.41
N ARG A 74 -9.32 -3.55 33.58
CA ARG A 74 -8.57 -2.28 33.67
C ARG A 74 -7.20 -2.36 33.00
N ARG A 75 -6.54 -3.51 33.02
CA ARG A 75 -5.28 -3.74 32.31
C ARG A 75 -5.51 -3.63 30.80
N LEU A 76 -6.52 -4.35 30.30
CA LEU A 76 -6.88 -4.35 28.88
C LEU A 76 -7.32 -2.95 28.39
N GLU A 77 -8.13 -2.22 29.17
CA GLU A 77 -8.55 -0.85 28.82
C GLU A 77 -7.35 0.10 28.66
N LYS A 78 -6.30 -0.05 29.48
CA LYS A 78 -5.08 0.75 29.33
C LYS A 78 -4.27 0.36 28.10
N GLU A 79 -4.21 -0.92 27.79
CA GLU A 79 -3.52 -1.41 26.59
C GLU A 79 -4.24 -0.97 25.31
N GLU A 80 -5.57 -0.94 25.35
CA GLU A 80 -6.42 -0.38 24.28
C GLU A 80 -6.14 1.11 24.08
N GLU A 81 -6.14 1.92 25.15
CA GLU A 81 -5.83 3.35 25.07
C GLU A 81 -4.44 3.61 24.48
N VAL A 82 -3.42 2.86 24.90
CA VAL A 82 -2.06 2.97 24.34
C VAL A 82 -2.07 2.63 22.85
N ALA A 83 -2.70 1.52 22.46
CA ALA A 83 -2.79 1.11 21.05
C ALA A 83 -3.54 2.16 20.20
N GLU A 84 -4.61 2.77 20.72
CA GLU A 84 -5.34 3.84 20.05
C GLU A 84 -4.46 5.07 19.81
N THR A 85 -3.69 5.50 20.82
CA THR A 85 -2.78 6.64 20.67
C THR A 85 -1.67 6.36 19.65
N GLU A 86 -1.13 5.14 19.62
CA GLU A 86 -0.15 4.71 18.62
C GLU A 86 -0.73 4.73 17.20
N LEU A 87 -1.97 4.25 17.01
CA LEU A 87 -2.67 4.30 15.73
C LEU A 87 -2.87 5.73 15.23
N ILE A 88 -3.27 6.65 16.11
CA ILE A 88 -3.42 8.07 15.76
C ILE A 88 -2.08 8.67 15.30
N ASN A 89 -0.99 8.37 16.04
CA ASN A 89 0.35 8.85 15.68
C ASN A 89 0.83 8.28 14.34
N LEU A 90 0.59 6.99 14.08
CA LEU A 90 0.92 6.37 12.80
C LEU A 90 0.12 6.97 11.65
N GLN A 91 -1.18 7.24 11.85
CA GLN A 91 -2.02 7.88 10.85
C GLN A 91 -1.51 9.28 10.47
N GLN A 92 -1.06 10.06 11.45
CA GLN A 92 -0.44 11.37 11.20
C GLN A 92 0.82 11.23 10.33
N GLN A 93 1.71 10.29 10.68
CA GLN A 93 2.92 10.03 9.90
C GLN A 93 2.59 9.61 8.45
N VAL A 94 1.61 8.72 8.26
CA VAL A 94 1.16 8.31 6.92
C VAL A 94 0.70 9.52 6.11
N ASN A 95 -0.10 10.41 6.71
CA ASN A 95 -0.58 11.63 6.04
C ASN A 95 0.57 12.55 5.63
N GLU A 96 1.58 12.74 6.50
CA GLU A 96 2.77 13.54 6.17
C GLU A 96 3.58 12.94 5.02
N ARG A 97 3.82 11.62 5.05
CA ARG A 97 4.54 10.90 3.99
C ARG A 97 3.77 10.94 2.68
N LEU A 98 2.44 10.80 2.72
CA LEU A 98 1.58 10.93 1.55
C LEU A 98 1.64 12.34 0.96
N GLY A 99 1.60 13.38 1.80
CA GLY A 99 1.77 14.77 1.38
C GLY A 99 3.11 15.01 0.69
N ARG A 100 4.21 14.44 1.22
CA ARG A 100 5.54 14.48 0.59
C ARG A 100 5.53 13.78 -0.77
N LEU A 101 4.92 12.59 -0.86
CA LEU A 101 4.81 11.84 -2.12
C LEU A 101 4.04 12.63 -3.19
N MET A 102 2.93 13.28 -2.82
CA MET A 102 2.15 14.10 -3.75
C MET A 102 2.96 15.29 -4.28
N ARG A 103 3.74 15.97 -3.41
CA ARG A 103 4.63 17.07 -3.81
C ARG A 103 5.69 16.59 -4.81
N LEU A 104 6.37 15.48 -4.50
CA LEU A 104 7.39 14.89 -5.38
C LEU A 104 6.81 14.51 -6.75
N ARG A 105 5.61 13.90 -6.78
CA ARG A 105 4.92 13.58 -8.03
C ARG A 105 4.60 14.82 -8.86
N ARG A 106 4.20 15.92 -8.22
CA ARG A 106 3.95 17.20 -8.90
C ARG A 106 5.24 17.78 -9.48
N GLN A 107 6.31 17.81 -8.69
CA GLN A 107 7.63 18.27 -9.15
C GLN A 107 8.13 17.45 -10.33
N LYS A 108 7.99 16.12 -10.28
CA LYS A 108 8.35 15.24 -11.40
C LYS A 108 7.60 15.60 -12.67
N ARG A 109 6.27 15.76 -12.62
CA ARG A 109 5.46 16.14 -13.78
C ARG A 109 5.90 17.48 -14.35
N HIS A 110 6.11 18.48 -13.49
CA HIS A 110 6.55 19.79 -13.93
C HIS A 110 7.93 19.74 -14.63
N LEU A 111 8.85 18.92 -14.13
CA LEU A 111 10.14 18.70 -14.80
C LEU A 111 9.98 18.00 -16.16
N GLN A 112 9.06 17.04 -16.27
CA GLN A 112 8.77 16.37 -17.54
C GLN A 112 8.18 17.36 -18.56
N GLU A 113 7.17 18.14 -18.17
CA GLU A 113 6.57 19.19 -19.00
C GLU A 113 7.63 20.21 -19.48
N ARG A 114 8.50 20.65 -18.58
CA ARG A 114 9.59 21.58 -18.92
C ARG A 114 10.61 20.95 -19.89
N ALA A 115 10.93 19.66 -19.71
CA ALA A 115 11.83 18.95 -20.61
C ALA A 115 11.22 18.79 -22.01
N GLU A 116 9.94 18.46 -22.10
CA GLU A 116 9.19 18.38 -23.36
C GLU A 116 9.14 19.75 -24.08
N GLU A 117 8.92 20.84 -23.33
CA GLU A 117 8.95 22.20 -23.89
C GLU A 117 10.33 22.58 -24.43
N MET A 118 11.41 22.23 -23.72
CA MET A 118 12.78 22.48 -24.16
C MET A 118 13.11 21.71 -25.45
N LEU A 119 12.71 20.44 -25.52
CA LEU A 119 12.90 19.61 -26.72
C LEU A 119 12.12 20.17 -27.91
N ARG A 120 10.85 20.56 -27.70
CA ARG A 120 10.02 21.15 -28.77
C ARG A 120 10.65 22.42 -29.33
N ARG A 121 11.08 23.35 -28.47
CA ARG A 121 11.78 24.57 -28.92
C ARG A 121 13.07 24.26 -29.66
N ASN A 122 13.83 23.27 -29.21
CA ASN A 122 15.08 22.88 -29.88
C ASN A 122 14.81 22.34 -31.29
N VAL A 123 13.80 21.49 -31.46
CA VAL A 123 13.38 21.00 -32.78
C VAL A 123 12.90 22.16 -33.67
N GLU A 124 12.05 23.05 -33.15
CA GLU A 124 11.61 24.25 -33.89
C GLU A 124 12.81 25.08 -34.38
N THR A 125 13.83 25.30 -33.54
CA THR A 125 15.04 26.03 -33.95
C THR A 125 15.92 25.28 -34.96
N LEU A 126 15.93 23.94 -34.92
CA LEU A 126 16.68 23.15 -35.90
C LEU A 126 16.01 23.18 -37.28
N ASP A 127 14.68 23.08 -37.30
CA ASP A 127 13.90 23.18 -38.54
C ASP A 127 14.08 24.56 -39.21
N GLU A 128 14.15 25.64 -38.40
CA GLU A 128 14.44 27.00 -38.89
C GLU A 128 15.85 27.12 -39.50
N LEU A 129 16.86 26.54 -38.87
CA LEU A 129 18.24 26.55 -39.39
C LEU A 129 18.37 25.73 -40.67
N GLU A 130 17.75 24.55 -40.73
CA GLU A 130 17.76 23.69 -41.92
C GLU A 130 17.05 24.37 -43.11
N ALA A 131 15.97 25.12 -42.86
CA ALA A 131 15.32 25.92 -43.90
C ALA A 131 16.24 27.00 -44.48
N LEU A 132 16.96 27.73 -43.63
CA LEU A 132 17.92 28.74 -44.06
C LEU A 132 19.10 28.15 -44.84
N GLU A 133 19.68 27.04 -44.37
CA GLU A 133 20.77 26.36 -45.07
C GLU A 133 20.34 25.88 -46.47
N ASN A 134 19.10 25.40 -46.60
CA ASN A 134 18.54 24.99 -47.89
C ASN A 134 18.31 26.18 -48.83
N GLU A 135 17.84 27.31 -48.31
CA GLU A 135 17.69 28.56 -49.09
C GLU A 135 19.05 29.08 -49.57
N GLU A 136 20.06 29.11 -48.70
CA GLU A 136 21.43 29.50 -49.07
C GLU A 136 22.02 28.54 -50.10
N SER A 137 21.84 27.24 -49.92
CA SER A 137 22.30 26.22 -50.86
C SER A 137 21.63 26.37 -52.23
N PHE A 138 20.32 26.64 -52.26
CA PHE A 138 19.58 26.88 -53.50
C PHE A 138 20.07 28.15 -54.19
N ALA A 139 20.22 29.25 -53.46
CA ALA A 139 20.73 30.51 -54.00
C ALA A 139 22.17 30.38 -54.51
N ALA A 140 23.02 29.62 -53.81
CA ALA A 140 24.38 29.31 -54.25
C ALA A 140 24.38 28.50 -55.55
N VAL A 141 23.56 27.45 -55.67
CA VAL A 141 23.43 26.65 -56.89
C VAL A 141 22.87 27.48 -58.05
N GLU A 142 21.88 28.35 -57.80
CA GLU A 142 21.32 29.26 -58.80
C GLU A 142 22.40 30.24 -59.31
N ALA A 143 23.13 30.88 -58.40
CA ALA A 143 24.24 31.77 -58.76
C ALA A 143 25.33 31.04 -59.56
N GLN A 144 25.66 29.80 -59.19
CA GLN A 144 26.60 28.96 -59.96
C GLN A 144 26.06 28.65 -61.36
N SER A 145 24.77 28.34 -61.50
CA SER A 145 24.12 28.03 -62.78
C SER A 145 24.02 29.24 -63.72
N LEU A 146 23.92 30.46 -63.16
CA LEU A 146 23.97 31.73 -63.87
C LEU A 146 25.39 32.16 -64.27
N GLY A 147 26.40 31.32 -64.00
CA GLY A 147 27.78 31.51 -64.43
C GLY A 147 28.67 32.26 -63.43
N ALA A 148 28.26 32.43 -62.17
CA ALA A 148 29.06 33.13 -61.15
C ALA A 148 30.25 32.31 -60.60
N VAL A 149 30.46 31.07 -61.07
CA VAL A 149 31.57 30.20 -60.61
C VAL A 149 32.95 30.76 -60.99
N ASP A 150 33.05 31.53 -62.08
CA ASP A 150 34.34 31.90 -62.69
C ASP A 150 34.86 33.30 -62.28
N VAL A 151 34.25 33.94 -61.27
CA VAL A 151 34.61 35.31 -60.85
C VAL A 151 35.52 35.34 -59.62
N ILE A 152 35.66 34.23 -58.88
CA ILE A 152 36.52 34.17 -57.69
C ILE A 152 37.89 33.62 -58.09
N ASP A 153 38.85 34.53 -58.27
CA ASP A 153 40.27 34.21 -58.40
C ASP A 153 40.86 33.82 -57.04
N TRP A 154 40.87 32.52 -56.74
CA TRP A 154 41.43 31.96 -55.51
C TRP A 154 42.94 32.20 -55.36
N SER A 155 43.66 32.48 -56.47
CA SER A 155 45.08 32.81 -56.41
C SER A 155 45.35 34.16 -55.72
N SER A 156 44.40 35.10 -55.81
CA SER A 156 44.47 36.41 -55.14
C SER A 156 44.30 36.34 -53.61
N LEU A 157 43.81 35.22 -53.06
CA LEU A 157 43.74 34.96 -51.61
C LEU A 157 44.98 34.24 -51.05
N GLY A 158 46.02 34.04 -51.88
CA GLY A 158 47.28 33.39 -51.48
C GLY A 158 47.19 31.87 -51.33
N LEU A 159 46.11 31.25 -51.83
CA LEU A 159 45.95 29.81 -51.88
C LEU A 159 46.34 29.32 -53.28
N GLU A 160 47.63 29.04 -53.47
CA GLU A 160 48.08 28.38 -54.70
C GLU A 160 47.53 26.95 -54.75
N ILE A 161 46.77 26.65 -55.80
CA ILE A 161 46.22 25.31 -56.09
C ILE A 161 47.34 24.25 -56.24
N SER A 162 48.60 24.68 -56.38
CA SER A 162 49.83 23.88 -56.34
C SER A 162 49.89 22.91 -55.14
N ASP A 163 49.35 23.30 -53.99
CA ASP A 163 49.65 22.59 -52.74
C ASP A 163 48.57 21.58 -52.30
N VAL A 164 47.49 21.41 -53.09
CA VAL A 164 46.33 20.58 -52.69
C VAL A 164 46.01 19.43 -53.66
N LEU A 165 46.62 19.37 -54.86
CA LEU A 165 46.36 18.27 -55.82
C LEU A 165 47.65 17.66 -56.38
N PRO A 166 48.03 16.42 -56.00
CA PRO A 166 48.93 15.62 -56.81
C PRO A 166 48.20 15.30 -58.12
N SER A 167 48.54 16.04 -59.17
CA SER A 167 48.49 15.63 -60.59
C SER A 167 47.31 14.71 -60.97
N LEU A 168 46.15 15.31 -61.26
CA LEU A 168 45.17 14.66 -62.13
C LEU A 168 45.65 14.80 -63.58
N ASP A 169 46.46 13.83 -63.97
CA ASP A 169 46.80 13.54 -65.35
C ASP A 169 45.50 13.12 -66.08
N LEU A 170 44.91 14.03 -66.85
CA LEU A 170 43.90 13.69 -67.85
C LEU A 170 44.63 13.08 -69.05
N GLY A 171 45.17 11.88 -68.85
CA GLY A 171 45.72 10.99 -69.87
C GLY A 171 44.62 10.10 -70.45
N GLU A 172 44.50 10.15 -71.76
CA GLU A 172 43.50 9.51 -72.60
C GLU A 172 43.34 7.98 -72.42
N SER A 173 42.09 7.54 -72.64
CA SER A 173 41.71 6.36 -73.43
C SER A 173 42.37 5.00 -73.14
N SER A 174 41.56 4.02 -72.73
CA SER A 174 41.31 2.80 -73.52
C SER A 174 40.67 1.68 -72.68
N SER A 175 39.67 1.05 -73.31
CA SER A 175 38.93 -0.15 -72.97
C SER A 175 39.65 -1.28 -72.21
N GLY A 176 38.94 -1.89 -71.25
CA GLY A 176 39.28 -3.18 -70.66
C GLY A 176 38.09 -3.81 -69.93
N VAL A 177 37.43 -4.74 -70.61
CA VAL A 177 36.26 -5.54 -70.16
C VAL A 177 36.66 -6.58 -69.09
N VAL A 178 35.63 -7.19 -68.47
CA VAL A 178 35.57 -8.45 -67.69
C VAL A 178 35.63 -8.21 -66.16
N GLY A 179 34.64 -8.49 -65.33
CA GLY A 179 33.51 -9.42 -65.39
C GLY A 179 33.74 -10.61 -64.45
N ARG A 180 32.73 -10.94 -63.62
CA ARG A 180 32.54 -12.17 -62.80
C ARG A 180 33.37 -12.24 -61.50
N SER A 181 32.88 -12.84 -60.42
CA SER A 181 31.63 -13.55 -60.11
C SER A 181 31.49 -13.63 -58.59
#